data_AF-D3PCM4-F1
#
_entry.id   AF-D3PCM4-F1
#
_cell.length_a   1.000
_cell.length_b   1.000
_cell.length_c   1.000
_cell.angle_alpha   90.00
_cell.angle_beta   90.00
_cell.angle_gamma   90.00
#
_symmetry.space_group_name_H-M   'P 1'
#
loop_
_entity.id
_entity.type
_entity.pdbx_description
1 polymer ?
#
loop_
_entity_poly.entity_id
_entity_poly.type
_entity_poly.pdbx_seq_one_letter_code
_entity_poly.pdbx_strand_id
1 'polypeptide(L)'
;MRLWDQFVRRYRLTGSRTTVKQYHRLLKNYFFPFLEERTTLKYLDHLNQDFLNGFYNFIQSHVRKGEMSKSYAKDCLYAVNKFISVFNRKHKKNLKQYDVSAFLATLEGFKHIKVSAEEYENIKQWRNLYGKVPPPEKIN
;
A
#
# COMPACT_ATOMS: atom_id res chain seq x y z
N MET A 1 -17.72 0.30 -21.95
CA MET A 1 -17.97 1.17 -20.77
C MET A 1 -16.84 0.96 -19.79
N ARG A 2 -16.14 2.01 -19.35
CA ARG A 2 -15.00 1.88 -18.43
C ARG A 2 -15.49 1.47 -17.03
N LEU A 3 -14.64 0.84 -16.23
CA LEU A 3 -14.94 0.45 -14.84
C LEU A 3 -15.23 1.69 -13.99
N TRP A 4 -14.53 2.81 -14.24
CA TRP A 4 -14.83 4.09 -13.58
C TRP A 4 -16.28 4.53 -13.81
N ASP A 5 -16.80 4.40 -15.03
CA ASP A 5 -18.18 4.82 -15.34
C ASP A 5 -19.20 3.92 -14.63
N GLN A 6 -18.91 2.62 -14.51
CA GLN A 6 -19.71 1.69 -13.72
C GLN A 6 -19.71 2.10 -12.25
N PHE A 7 -18.56 2.51 -11.72
CA PHE A 7 -18.44 2.97 -10.34
C PHE A 7 -19.31 4.20 -10.08
N VAL A 8 -19.15 5.27 -10.88
CA VAL A 8 -19.87 6.55 -10.68
C VAL A 8 -21.39 6.36 -10.76
N ARG A 9 -21.87 5.47 -11.63
CA ARG A 9 -23.31 5.20 -11.79
C ARG A 9 -23.90 4.40 -10.63
N ARG A 10 -23.14 3.45 -10.09
CA ARG A 10 -23.68 2.41 -9.20
C ARG A 10 -23.32 2.58 -7.74
N TYR A 11 -22.30 3.37 -7.40
CA TYR A 11 -21.75 3.44 -6.04
C TYR A 11 -21.65 4.90 -5.60
N ARG A 12 -22.06 5.15 -4.35
CA ARG A 12 -22.01 6.49 -3.75
C ARG A 12 -21.18 6.42 -2.47
N LEU A 13 -20.02 7.08 -2.48
CA LEU A 13 -19.20 7.21 -1.28
C LEU A 13 -19.80 8.26 -0.34
N THR A 14 -19.75 7.99 0.96
CA THR A 14 -20.25 8.89 2.01
C THR A 14 -19.09 9.49 2.81
N GLY A 15 -19.23 10.73 3.26
CA GLY A 15 -18.21 11.46 4.04
C GLY A 15 -18.25 12.96 3.77
N SER A 16 -17.24 13.68 4.25
CA SER A 16 -17.08 15.10 3.94
C SER A 16 -16.85 15.30 2.43
N ARG A 17 -17.34 16.43 1.89
CA ARG A 17 -17.27 16.72 0.45
C ARG A 17 -15.83 16.71 -0.08
N THR A 18 -14.89 17.25 0.69
CA THR A 18 -13.47 17.32 0.35
C THR A 18 -12.85 15.92 0.28
N THR A 19 -13.07 15.08 1.30
CA THR A 19 -12.55 13.72 1.34
C THR A 19 -13.16 12.84 0.24
N VAL A 20 -14.47 12.95 -0.02
CA VAL A 20 -15.11 12.20 -1.10
C VAL A 20 -14.54 12.59 -2.47
N LYS A 21 -14.33 13.89 -2.73
CA LYS A 21 -13.66 14.34 -3.96
C LYS A 21 -12.25 13.76 -4.09
N GLN A 22 -11.48 13.76 -3.00
CA GLN A 22 -10.13 13.18 -2.99
C GLN A 22 -10.17 11.67 -3.29
N TYR A 23 -11.08 10.91 -2.68
CA TYR A 23 -11.22 9.48 -2.95
C TYR A 23 -11.63 9.20 -4.39
N HIS A 24 -12.58 9.96 -4.94
CA HIS A 24 -12.95 9.83 -6.36
C HIS A 24 -11.73 10.06 -7.27
N ARG A 25 -10.92 11.08 -6.99
CA ARG A 25 -9.69 11.35 -7.75
C ARG A 25 -8.71 10.18 -7.67
N LEU A 26 -8.45 9.64 -6.48
CA LEU A 26 -7.49 8.55 -6.28
C LEU A 26 -7.96 7.26 -6.95
N LEU A 27 -9.24 6.92 -6.80
CA LEU A 27 -9.83 5.74 -7.43
C LEU A 27 -9.77 5.84 -8.96
N LYS A 28 -10.14 7.01 -9.52
CA LYS A 28 -10.12 7.26 -10.96
C LYS A 28 -8.72 7.18 -11.55
N ASN A 29 -7.71 7.67 -10.83
CA ASN A 29 -6.36 7.81 -11.38
C ASN A 29 -5.46 6.59 -11.14
N TYR A 30 -5.77 5.75 -10.15
CA TYR A 30 -4.90 4.61 -9.78
C TYR A 30 -5.64 3.28 -9.79
N PHE A 31 -6.73 3.16 -9.03
CA PHE A 31 -7.35 1.85 -8.81
C PHE A 31 -8.05 1.32 -10.06
N PHE A 32 -8.93 2.10 -10.69
CA PHE A 32 -9.62 1.64 -11.89
C PHE A 32 -8.70 1.48 -13.11
N PRO A 33 -7.74 2.40 -13.38
CA PRO A 33 -6.74 2.16 -14.42
C PRO A 33 -5.96 0.86 -14.20
N PHE A 34 -5.54 0.57 -12.96
CA PHE A 34 -4.90 -0.71 -12.65
C PHE A 34 -5.79 -1.91 -13.02
N LEU A 35 -7.07 -1.89 -12.64
CA LEU A 35 -7.99 -2.99 -12.96
C LEU A 35 -8.27 -3.14 -14.47
N GLU A 36 -8.32 -2.02 -15.20
CA GLU A 36 -8.56 -2.01 -16.64
C GLU A 36 -7.33 -2.49 -17.42
N GLU A 37 -6.15 -1.97 -17.08
CA GLU A 37 -4.92 -2.19 -17.85
C GLU A 37 -4.18 -3.48 -17.46
N ARG A 38 -4.20 -3.85 -16.18
CA ARG A 38 -3.33 -4.90 -15.64
C ARG A 38 -4.05 -6.20 -15.37
N THR A 39 -5.37 -6.18 -15.18
CA THR A 39 -6.12 -7.35 -14.73
C THR A 39 -7.27 -7.74 -15.66
N THR A 40 -7.47 -7.02 -16.77
CA THR A 40 -8.49 -7.27 -17.81
C THR A 40 -9.93 -7.33 -17.28
N LEU A 41 -10.20 -6.75 -16.10
CA LEU A 41 -11.52 -6.78 -15.48
C LEU A 41 -12.50 -5.93 -16.30
N LYS A 42 -13.56 -6.56 -16.82
CA LYS A 42 -14.58 -5.87 -17.64
C LYS A 42 -15.78 -5.35 -16.83
N TYR A 43 -16.12 -6.01 -15.72
CA TYR A 43 -17.31 -5.70 -14.92
C TYR A 43 -16.96 -5.66 -13.44
N LEU A 44 -17.37 -4.59 -12.75
CA LEU A 44 -17.10 -4.44 -11.31
C LEU A 44 -17.71 -5.54 -10.47
N ASP A 45 -18.82 -6.13 -10.91
CA ASP A 45 -19.51 -7.19 -10.17
C ASP A 45 -18.63 -8.46 -10.05
N HIS A 46 -17.64 -8.61 -10.93
CA HIS A 46 -16.66 -9.70 -10.90
C HIS A 46 -15.42 -9.39 -10.06
N LEU A 47 -15.37 -8.24 -9.38
CA LEU A 47 -14.30 -7.93 -8.44
C LEU A 47 -14.20 -9.02 -7.36
N ASN A 48 -12.98 -9.47 -7.12
CA ASN A 48 -12.60 -10.54 -6.20
C ASN A 48 -11.35 -10.12 -5.41
N GLN A 49 -10.89 -10.99 -4.51
CA GLN A 49 -9.75 -10.69 -3.63
C GLN A 49 -8.41 -10.63 -4.39
N ASP A 50 -8.25 -11.38 -5.47
CA ASP A 50 -6.99 -11.43 -6.23
C ASP A 50 -6.68 -10.09 -6.88
N PHE A 51 -7.70 -9.40 -7.40
CA PHE A 51 -7.54 -8.04 -7.92
C PHE A 51 -7.09 -7.05 -6.84
N LEU A 52 -7.57 -7.21 -5.61
CA LEU A 52 -7.17 -6.36 -4.49
C LEU A 52 -5.73 -6.65 -4.07
N ASN A 53 -5.36 -7.93 -3.97
CA ASN A 53 -3.99 -8.33 -3.67
C ASN A 53 -3.01 -7.84 -4.75
N GLY A 54 -3.42 -7.93 -6.03
CA GLY A 54 -2.66 -7.38 -7.15
C GLY A 54 -2.45 -5.87 -7.03
N PHE A 55 -3.50 -5.12 -6.70
CA PHE A 55 -3.38 -3.67 -6.52
C PHE A 55 -2.49 -3.31 -5.33
N TYR A 56 -2.60 -4.05 -4.23
CA TYR A 56 -1.73 -3.88 -3.06
C TYR A 56 -0.26 -4.01 -3.44
N ASN A 57 0.11 -5.07 -4.16
CA ASN A 57 1.48 -5.31 -4.62
C ASN A 57 1.94 -4.23 -5.62
N PHE A 58 1.05 -3.78 -6.50
CA PHE A 58 1.31 -2.69 -7.43
C PHE A 58 1.68 -1.39 -6.69
N ILE A 59 0.88 -0.99 -5.69
CA ILE A 59 1.15 0.20 -4.88
C ILE A 59 2.44 0.03 -4.09
N GLN A 60 2.66 -1.14 -3.48
CA GLN A 60 3.90 -1.43 -2.75
C GLN A 60 5.13 -1.28 -3.64
N SER A 61 5.08 -1.79 -4.88
CA SER A 61 6.16 -1.65 -5.85
C SER A 61 6.41 -0.20 -6.24
N HIS A 62 5.37 0.61 -6.46
CA HIS A 62 5.54 2.03 -6.81
C HIS A 62 6.20 2.82 -5.69
N VAL A 63 5.83 2.53 -4.44
CA VAL A 63 6.48 3.17 -3.28
C VAL A 63 7.94 2.75 -3.18
N ARG A 64 8.26 1.47 -3.35
CA ARG A 64 9.65 0.98 -3.28
C ARG A 64 10.55 1.57 -4.38
N LYS A 65 10.00 1.83 -5.56
CA LYS A 65 10.71 2.49 -6.67
C LYS A 65 10.83 4.01 -6.51
N GLY A 66 10.17 4.60 -5.51
CA GLY A 66 10.11 6.06 -5.33
C GLY A 66 9.14 6.77 -6.28
N GLU A 67 8.35 6.04 -7.06
CA GLU A 67 7.35 6.57 -8.01
C GLU A 67 6.09 7.09 -7.28
N MET A 68 5.89 6.68 -6.02
CA MET A 68 4.77 7.09 -5.18
C MET A 68 5.23 7.35 -3.74
N SER A 69 4.81 8.46 -3.14
CA SER A 69 5.12 8.73 -1.73
C SER A 69 4.30 7.83 -0.79
N LYS A 70 4.84 7.52 0.39
CA LYS A 70 4.16 6.70 1.41
C LYS A 70 2.81 7.29 1.82
N SER A 71 2.75 8.61 2.00
CA SER A 71 1.51 9.33 2.34
C SER A 71 0.46 9.18 1.24
N TYR A 72 0.88 9.27 -0.02
CA TYR A 72 -0.03 9.12 -1.15
C TYR A 72 -0.53 7.68 -1.31
N ALA A 73 0.35 6.69 -1.09
CA ALA A 73 -0.04 5.28 -1.08
C ALA A 73 -1.06 4.98 0.03
N LYS A 74 -0.85 5.51 1.24
CA LYS A 74 -1.80 5.44 2.35
C LYS A 74 -3.18 5.97 1.92
N ASP A 75 -3.24 7.16 1.32
CA ASP A 75 -4.49 7.75 0.84
C ASP A 75 -5.18 6.89 -0.23
N CYS A 76 -4.41 6.32 -1.17
CA CYS A 76 -4.91 5.39 -2.18
C CYS A 76 -5.58 4.16 -1.54
N LEU A 77 -4.90 3.52 -0.57
CA LEU A 77 -5.44 2.33 0.09
C LEU A 77 -6.71 2.65 0.89
N TYR A 78 -6.78 3.79 1.56
CA TYR A 78 -8.01 4.23 2.24
C TYR A 78 -9.16 4.50 1.26
N ALA A 79 -8.88 5.11 0.11
CA ALA A 79 -9.88 5.33 -0.91
C ALA A 79 -10.46 4.00 -1.42
N VAL A 80 -9.62 2.99 -1.62
CA VAL A 80 -10.05 1.64 -2.00
C VAL A 80 -10.85 0.99 -0.88
N ASN A 81 -10.40 1.01 0.37
CA ASN A 81 -11.17 0.47 1.52
C ASN A 81 -12.58 1.08 1.60
N LYS A 82 -12.68 2.41 1.37
CA LYS A 82 -13.97 3.09 1.34
C LYS A 82 -14.87 2.57 0.22
N PHE A 83 -14.32 2.34 -0.97
CA PHE A 83 -15.05 1.71 -2.07
C PHE A 83 -15.46 0.27 -1.73
N ILE A 84 -14.55 -0.56 -1.21
CA ILE A 84 -14.82 -1.96 -0.87
C ILE A 84 -15.93 -2.09 0.17
N SER A 85 -15.98 -1.20 1.15
CA SER A 85 -17.09 -1.16 2.13
C SER A 85 -18.46 -0.98 1.45
N VAL A 86 -18.55 -0.07 0.48
CA VAL A 86 -19.79 0.15 -0.29
C VAL A 86 -20.07 -1.02 -1.23
N PHE A 87 -19.04 -1.57 -1.86
CA PHE A 87 -19.15 -2.71 -2.77
C PHE A 87 -19.67 -3.96 -2.05
N ASN A 88 -19.07 -4.33 -0.92
CA ASN A 88 -19.48 -5.46 -0.09
C ASN A 88 -20.94 -5.34 0.35
N ARG A 89 -21.35 -4.14 0.81
CA ARG A 89 -22.75 -3.89 1.19
C ARG A 89 -23.72 -4.09 0.03
N LYS A 90 -23.38 -3.59 -1.15
CA LYS A 90 -24.24 -3.66 -2.34
C LYS A 90 -24.36 -5.07 -2.90
N HIS A 91 -23.27 -5.82 -2.94
CA HIS A 91 -23.21 -7.14 -3.58
C HIS A 91 -23.27 -8.32 -2.60
N LYS A 92 -23.41 -8.04 -1.30
CA LYS A 92 -23.35 -9.05 -0.23
C LYS A 92 -22.09 -9.92 -0.31
N LYS A 93 -20.96 -9.28 -0.63
CA LYS A 93 -19.63 -9.90 -0.73
C LYS A 93 -18.79 -9.61 0.51
N ASN A 94 -17.80 -10.46 0.76
CA ASN A 94 -16.87 -10.34 1.89
C ASN A 94 -15.42 -10.12 1.40
N LEU A 95 -15.20 -9.13 0.55
CA LEU A 95 -13.84 -8.75 0.16
C LEU A 95 -13.13 -8.12 1.36
N LYS A 96 -11.90 -8.57 1.64
CA LYS A 96 -11.10 -8.08 2.76
C LYS A 96 -10.55 -6.69 2.43
N GLN A 97 -10.71 -5.76 3.36
CA GLN A 97 -10.11 -4.44 3.28
C GLN A 97 -8.61 -4.52 3.58
N TYR A 98 -7.84 -3.55 3.09
CA TYR A 98 -6.41 -3.46 3.37
C TYR A 98 -6.16 -3.03 4.80
N ASP A 99 -5.21 -3.70 5.45
CA ASP A 99 -4.57 -3.20 6.66
C ASP A 99 -3.51 -2.16 6.26
N VAL A 100 -3.91 -0.89 6.30
CA VAL A 100 -3.04 0.23 5.91
C VAL A 100 -1.90 0.43 6.90
N SER A 101 -2.13 0.12 8.19
CA SER A 101 -1.09 0.22 9.22
C SER A 101 0.00 -0.82 8.99
N ALA A 102 -0.40 -2.08 8.76
CA ALA A 102 0.54 -3.14 8.40
C ALA A 102 1.29 -2.82 7.10
N PHE A 103 0.60 -2.30 6.07
CA PHE A 103 1.24 -1.87 4.83
C PHE A 103 2.35 -0.84 5.09
N LEU A 104 2.08 0.20 5.88
CA LEU A 104 3.09 1.22 6.19
C LEU A 104 4.28 0.66 6.95
N ALA A 105 4.06 -0.26 7.90
CA ALA A 105 5.13 -0.95 8.61
C ALA A 105 6.05 -1.72 7.66
N THR A 106 5.50 -2.40 6.63
CA THR A 106 6.32 -3.10 5.62
C THR A 106 7.20 -2.16 4.78
N LEU A 107 6.85 -0.87 4.70
CA LEU A 107 7.59 0.15 3.97
C LEU A 107 8.61 0.89 4.85
N GLU A 108 8.49 0.81 6.17
CA GLU A 108 9.46 1.35 7.13
C GLU A 108 10.66 0.43 7.35
N GLY A 109 10.55 -0.85 6.94
CA GLY A 109 11.55 -1.90 7.17
C GLY A 109 12.93 -1.74 6.52
N PHE A 110 13.20 -0.66 5.79
CA PHE A 110 14.56 -0.30 5.35
C PHE A 110 14.97 1.05 5.94
N LYS A 111 15.34 1.06 7.22
CA LYS A 111 16.21 2.12 7.74
C LYS A 111 17.59 1.91 7.12
N HIS A 112 17.94 2.73 6.13
CA HIS A 112 19.33 2.86 5.73
C HIS A 112 20.11 3.48 6.88
N ILE A 113 20.76 2.63 7.68
CA ILE A 113 21.76 3.07 8.63
C ILE A 113 23.00 3.39 7.79
N LYS A 114 23.35 4.68 7.69
CA LYS A 114 24.68 5.06 7.21
C LYS A 114 25.67 4.67 8.31
N VAL A 115 26.53 3.71 8.01
CA VAL A 115 27.63 3.30 8.88
C VAL A 115 28.86 4.08 8.44
N SER A 116 29.55 4.75 9.35
CA SER A 116 30.83 5.40 9.07
C SER A 116 31.92 4.36 8.79
N ALA A 117 33.02 4.76 8.15
CA ALA A 117 34.16 3.87 7.94
C ALA A 117 34.73 3.34 9.27
N GLU A 118 34.70 4.18 10.30
CA GLU A 118 35.17 3.86 11.64
C GLU A 118 34.25 2.87 12.35
N GLU A 119 32.93 3.05 12.26
CA GLU A 119 31.95 2.10 12.78
C GLU A 119 32.04 0.74 12.07
N TYR A 120 32.31 0.75 10.77
CA TYR A 120 32.49 -0.46 9.98
C TYR A 120 33.72 -1.26 10.43
N GLU A 121 34.87 -0.60 10.58
CA GLU A 121 36.10 -1.25 11.07
C GLU A 121 35.95 -1.74 12.50
N ASN A 122 35.27 -0.99 13.38
CA ASN A 122 34.96 -1.44 14.72
C ASN A 122 34.10 -2.71 14.71
N ILE A 123 33.00 -2.74 13.94
CA ILE A 123 32.14 -3.93 13.81
C ILE A 123 32.94 -5.15 13.32
N LYS A 124 33.86 -4.93 12.38
CA LYS A 124 34.73 -5.97 11.82
C LYS A 124 35.70 -6.51 12.88
N GLN A 125 36.32 -5.64 13.68
CA GLN A 125 37.18 -6.03 14.80
C GLN A 125 36.40 -6.83 15.85
N TRP A 126 35.21 -6.38 16.24
CA TRP A 126 34.36 -7.10 17.20
C TRP A 126 33.95 -8.48 16.70
N ARG A 127 33.60 -8.61 15.41
CA ARG A 127 33.30 -9.92 14.81
C ARG A 127 34.51 -10.85 14.76
N ASN A 128 35.70 -10.33 14.49
CA ASN A 128 36.93 -11.13 14.51
C ASN A 128 37.25 -11.63 15.92
N LEU A 129 37.07 -10.81 16.94
CA LEU A 129 37.42 -11.15 18.32
C LEU A 129 36.39 -12.07 18.99
N TYR A 130 35.10 -11.90 18.72
CA TYR A 130 34.03 -12.54 19.49
C TYR A 130 33.03 -13.35 18.65
N GLY A 131 33.19 -13.40 17.32
CA GLY A 131 32.26 -14.03 16.38
C GLY A 131 30.91 -13.31 16.21
N LYS A 132 30.63 -12.32 17.07
CA LYS A 132 29.42 -11.50 17.07
C LYS A 132 29.72 -10.10 17.60
N VAL A 133 28.92 -9.13 17.19
CA VAL A 133 28.96 -7.78 17.78
C VAL A 133 28.30 -7.85 19.17
N PRO A 134 28.99 -7.44 20.24
CA PRO A 134 28.40 -7.44 21.58
C PRO A 134 27.21 -6.46 21.66
N PRO A 135 26.16 -6.79 22.42
CA PRO A 135 25.08 -5.84 22.68
C PRO A 135 25.59 -4.61 23.45
N PRO A 136 24.93 -3.44 23.32
CA PRO A 136 25.41 -2.17 23.88
C PRO A 136 25.71 -2.24 25.39
N GLU A 137 24.95 -3.06 26.11
CA GLU A 137 25.04 -3.28 27.56
C GLU A 137 26.38 -3.89 28.02
N LYS A 138 27.17 -4.45 27.08
CA LYS A 138 28.45 -5.11 27.36
C LYS A 138 29.67 -4.28 26.95
N ILE A 139 29.45 -3.07 26.46
CA ILE A 139 30.51 -2.14 26.06
C ILE A 139 30.63 -1.08 27.18
N ASN A 140 31.23 -1.47 28.30
CA ASN A 140 31.66 -0.57 29.37
C ASN A 140 33.18 -0.61 29.45
#